data_AF-A0A7T1HM77-F1
#
_entry.id   AF-A0A7T1HM77-F1
#
_cell.length_a   1.000
_cell.length_b   1.000
_cell.length_c   1.000
_cell.angle_alpha   90.00
_cell.angle_beta   90.00
_cell.angle_gamma   90.00
#
_symmetry.space_group_name_H-M   'P 1'
#
loop_
_entity.id
_entity.type
_entity.pdbx_description
1 polymer ?
#
loop_
_entity_poly.entity_id
_entity_poly.type
_entity_poly.pdbx_seq_one_letter_code
_entity_poly.pdbx_strand_id
1 'polypeptide(L)'
;MASGLSGSPPPASASLLGPVLRLMRPQLERKLSDVCVSAAAGGQASLERSLREPCRRLAAPASACLIAEAESSGRSFGVISELARGRLGDDSEVVVKRCVAKLLGLPADSLREVSLEDLQRRFKLPVTPR
;
A
#
# COMPACT_ATOMS: atom_id res chain seq x y z
N MET A 1 0.21 33.05 -26.85
CA MET A 1 0.39 31.74 -27.48
C MET A 1 1.74 31.20 -27.06
N ALA A 2 1.78 30.16 -26.22
CA ALA A 2 2.99 29.40 -25.92
C ALA A 2 2.55 27.96 -25.62
N SER A 3 2.99 27.06 -26.49
CA SER A 3 2.61 25.66 -26.55
C SER A 3 3.36 24.82 -25.52
N GLY A 4 2.65 23.82 -24.98
CA GLY A 4 3.06 22.43 -25.06
C GLY A 4 4.06 21.92 -24.03
N LEU A 5 3.59 21.08 -23.11
CA LEU A 5 4.24 19.83 -22.70
C LEU A 5 3.15 18.85 -22.24
N SER A 6 2.43 18.26 -23.20
CA SER A 6 1.67 17.04 -22.96
C SER A 6 2.65 15.87 -22.88
N GLY A 7 3.24 15.66 -21.71
CA GLY A 7 3.97 14.43 -21.42
C GLY A 7 2.96 13.29 -21.31
N SER A 8 2.83 12.46 -22.35
CA SER A 8 2.19 11.16 -22.20
C SER A 8 2.91 10.39 -21.09
N PRO A 9 2.19 9.86 -20.07
CA PRO A 9 2.81 8.95 -19.14
C PRO A 9 3.39 7.77 -19.95
N PRO A 10 4.58 7.26 -19.59
CA PRO A 10 5.13 6.11 -20.27
C PRO A 10 4.12 4.96 -20.23
N PRO A 11 4.03 4.13 -21.29
CA PRO A 11 3.17 2.96 -21.26
C PRO A 11 3.54 2.16 -20.01
N ALA A 12 2.58 1.98 -19.12
CA ALA A 12 2.74 1.11 -17.97
C ALA A 12 3.15 -0.24 -18.54
N SER A 13 4.43 -0.60 -18.39
CA SER A 13 4.91 -1.92 -18.73
C SER A 13 4.10 -2.88 -17.88
N ALA A 14 3.11 -3.51 -18.52
CA ALA A 14 2.21 -4.43 -17.89
C ALA A 14 3.07 -5.55 -17.33
N SER A 15 3.32 -5.50 -16.03
CA SER A 15 4.08 -6.52 -15.35
C SER A 15 3.39 -7.84 -15.65
N LEU A 16 4.11 -8.83 -16.17
CA LEU A 16 3.60 -10.19 -16.40
C LEU A 16 2.93 -10.78 -15.14
N LEU A 17 3.26 -10.23 -13.97
CA LEU A 17 2.82 -10.64 -12.65
C LEU A 17 1.60 -9.87 -12.13
N GLY A 18 1.10 -8.86 -12.84
CA GLY A 18 -0.11 -8.12 -12.48
C GLY A 18 -1.33 -9.03 -12.20
N PRO A 19 -1.62 -10.03 -13.05
CA PRO A 19 -2.70 -10.99 -12.79
C PRO A 19 -2.53 -11.77 -11.47
N VAL A 20 -1.29 -12.12 -11.10
CA VAL A 20 -1.00 -12.85 -9.86
C VAL A 20 -1.29 -11.96 -8.64
N LEU A 21 -0.86 -10.71 -8.66
CA LEU A 21 -1.17 -9.74 -7.60
C LEU A 21 -2.68 -9.53 -7.45
N ARG A 22 -3.42 -9.48 -8.56
CA ARG A 22 -4.89 -9.36 -8.55
C ARG A 22 -5.55 -10.61 -7.96
N LEU A 23 -5.02 -11.80 -8.21
CA LEU A 23 -5.51 -13.04 -7.59
C LEU A 23 -5.33 -13.03 -6.07
N MET A 24 -4.24 -12.43 -5.58
CA MET A 24 -3.96 -12.29 -4.14
C MET A 24 -4.75 -11.16 -3.46
N ARG A 25 -5.43 -10.30 -4.23
CA ARG A 25 -6.14 -9.11 -3.74
C ARG A 25 -7.08 -9.39 -2.56
N PRO A 26 -7.91 -10.45 -2.53
CA PRO A 26 -8.79 -10.70 -1.39
C PRO A 26 -8.04 -11.00 -0.09
N GLN A 27 -6.87 -11.63 -0.17
CA GLN A 27 -6.01 -11.87 1.00
C GLN A 27 -5.36 -10.57 1.49
N LEU A 28 -4.90 -9.74 0.55
CA LEU A 28 -4.35 -8.43 0.84
C LEU A 28 -5.39 -7.52 1.51
N GLU A 29 -6.63 -7.49 1.00
CA GLU A 29 -7.71 -6.69 1.58
C GLU A 29 -8.06 -7.10 3.02
N ARG A 30 -8.10 -8.40 3.31
CA ARG A 30 -8.30 -8.88 4.69
C ARG A 30 -7.20 -8.37 5.60
N LYS A 31 -5.93 -8.55 5.20
CA LYS A 31 -4.77 -8.12 5.99
C LYS A 31 -4.76 -6.60 6.21
N LEU A 32 -5.09 -5.82 5.18
CA LEU A 32 -5.20 -4.36 5.29
C LEU A 32 -6.32 -3.95 6.25
N SER A 33 -7.48 -4.63 6.18
CA SER A 33 -8.58 -4.39 7.11
C SER A 33 -8.18 -4.70 8.55
N ASP A 34 -7.48 -5.81 8.79
CA ASP A 34 -7.03 -6.20 10.14
C ASP A 34 -6.03 -5.20 10.71
N VAL A 35 -5.05 -4.76 9.91
CA VAL A 35 -4.09 -3.72 10.30
C VAL A 35 -4.78 -2.40 10.59
N CYS A 36 -5.73 -1.99 9.75
CA CYS A 36 -6.52 -0.78 9.96
C CYS A 36 -7.28 -0.82 11.29
N VAL A 37 -7.98 -1.92 11.58
CA VAL A 37 -8.72 -2.09 12.84
C VAL A 37 -7.75 -2.07 14.02
N SER A 38 -6.65 -2.83 13.96
CA SER A 38 -5.65 -2.89 15.03
C SER A 38 -5.03 -1.53 15.32
N ALA A 39 -4.66 -0.79 14.27
CA ALA A 39 -4.05 0.54 14.40
C ALA A 39 -5.04 1.59 14.92
N ALA A 40 -6.29 1.58 14.45
CA ALA A 40 -7.27 2.60 14.81
C ALA A 40 -8.01 2.31 16.11
N ALA A 41 -8.19 1.04 16.48
CA ALA A 41 -8.91 0.66 17.70
C ALA A 41 -8.05 0.73 18.97
N GLY A 42 -6.72 0.64 18.84
CA GLY A 42 -5.79 0.70 19.98
C GLY A 42 -6.10 -0.35 21.07
N GLY A 43 -6.61 -1.52 20.68
CA GLY A 43 -6.99 -2.62 21.61
C GLY A 43 -8.36 -2.49 22.26
N GLN A 44 -9.20 -1.53 21.88
CA GLN A 44 -10.56 -1.36 22.43
C GLN A 44 -11.59 -2.21 21.66
N ALA A 45 -12.12 -3.27 22.28
CA ALA A 45 -13.04 -4.22 21.64
C ALA A 45 -14.38 -3.62 21.15
N SER A 46 -14.85 -2.52 21.75
CA SER A 46 -16.00 -1.77 21.24
C SER A 46 -15.67 -1.05 19.94
N LEU A 47 -14.51 -0.42 19.89
CA LEU A 47 -14.02 0.33 18.74
C LEU A 47 -13.63 -0.61 17.58
N GLU A 48 -13.06 -1.78 17.87
CA GLU A 48 -12.78 -2.80 16.86
C GLU A 48 -14.04 -3.24 16.09
N ARG A 49 -15.15 -3.42 16.81
CA ARG A 49 -16.44 -3.79 16.19
C ARG A 49 -16.96 -2.66 15.29
N SER A 50 -16.87 -1.42 15.75
CA SER A 50 -17.31 -0.24 14.99
C SER A 50 -16.43 0.03 13.75
N LEU A 51 -15.13 -0.27 13.82
CA LEU A 51 -14.17 -0.01 12.74
C LEU A 51 -14.10 -1.10 11.68
N ARG A 52 -14.66 -2.29 11.94
CA ARG A 52 -14.57 -3.45 11.04
C ARG A 52 -15.08 -3.15 9.63
N GLU A 53 -16.26 -2.53 9.51
CA GLU A 53 -16.85 -2.19 8.20
C GLU A 53 -16.16 -0.98 7.52
N PRO A 54 -15.82 0.12 8.22
CA PRO A 54 -14.98 1.18 7.67
C PRO A 54 -13.63 0.69 7.13
N CYS A 55 -12.92 -0.14 7.90
CA CYS A 55 -11.62 -0.68 7.50
C CYS A 55 -11.72 -1.63 6.30
N ARG A 56 -12.79 -2.44 6.21
CA ARG A 56 -13.07 -3.25 5.03
C ARG A 56 -13.31 -2.39 3.79
N ARG A 57 -14.03 -1.28 3.92
CA ARG A 57 -14.27 -0.33 2.82
C ARG A 57 -12.98 0.39 2.38
N LEU A 58 -12.07 0.68 3.32
CA LEU A 58 -10.77 1.26 3.02
C LEU A 58 -9.81 0.26 2.35
N ALA A 59 -9.92 -1.02 2.68
CA ALA A 59 -9.03 -2.05 2.16
C ALA A 59 -9.09 -2.17 0.63
N ALA A 60 -10.26 -1.99 0.02
CA ALA A 60 -10.44 -2.11 -1.44
C ALA A 60 -9.69 -1.05 -2.28
N PRO A 61 -9.81 0.26 -2.01
CA PRO A 61 -9.00 1.26 -2.71
C PRO A 61 -7.51 1.17 -2.35
N ALA A 62 -7.17 0.83 -1.11
CA ALA A 62 -5.79 0.64 -0.70
C ALA A 62 -5.12 -0.54 -1.43
N SER A 63 -5.80 -1.70 -1.53
CA SER A 63 -5.28 -2.87 -2.25
C SER A 63 -5.08 -2.58 -3.74
N ALA A 64 -6.02 -1.87 -4.37
CA ALA A 64 -5.91 -1.47 -5.78
C ALA A 64 -4.70 -0.55 -6.03
N CYS A 65 -4.50 0.43 -5.14
CA CYS A 65 -3.36 1.34 -5.18
C CYS A 65 -2.02 0.62 -5.02
N LEU A 66 -1.91 -0.33 -4.07
CA LEU A 66 -0.70 -1.14 -3.88
C LEU A 66 -0.38 -1.99 -5.12
N ILE A 67 -1.38 -2.63 -5.72
CA ILE A 67 -1.18 -3.43 -6.95
C ILE A 67 -0.71 -2.53 -8.09
N ALA A 68 -1.34 -1.36 -8.29
CA ALA A 68 -0.96 -0.42 -9.34
C ALA A 68 0.46 0.15 -9.14
N GLU A 69 0.86 0.42 -7.91
CA GLU A 69 2.24 0.86 -7.62
C GLU A 69 3.26 -0.27 -7.78
N ALA A 70 2.93 -1.50 -7.41
CA ALA A 70 3.80 -2.65 -7.64
C ALA A 70 3.99 -2.94 -9.14
N GLU A 71 2.97 -2.73 -9.96
CA GLU A 71 3.05 -2.83 -11.42
C GLU A 71 3.87 -1.66 -12.00
N SER A 72 3.52 -0.42 -11.68
CA SER A 72 4.14 0.78 -12.29
C SER A 72 5.59 1.03 -11.85
N SER A 73 5.99 0.58 -10.66
CA SER A 73 7.37 0.67 -10.18
C SER A 73 8.26 -0.52 -10.60
N GLY A 74 7.70 -1.52 -11.30
CA GLY A 74 8.44 -2.72 -11.70
C GLY A 74 8.79 -3.66 -10.53
N ARG A 75 8.16 -3.49 -9.36
CA ARG A 75 8.46 -4.23 -8.11
C ARG A 75 7.55 -5.41 -7.85
N SER A 76 6.70 -5.78 -8.81
CA SER A 76 5.68 -6.83 -8.62
C SER A 76 6.27 -8.16 -8.16
N PHE A 77 7.39 -8.59 -8.74
CA PHE A 77 8.05 -9.85 -8.36
C PHE A 77 8.57 -9.81 -6.92
N GLY A 78 9.24 -8.71 -6.55
CA GLY A 78 9.74 -8.48 -5.21
C GLY A 78 8.63 -8.57 -4.17
N VAL A 79 7.55 -7.81 -4.38
CA VAL A 79 6.35 -7.80 -3.53
C VAL A 79 5.74 -9.20 -3.40
N ILE A 80 5.54 -9.93 -4.50
CA ILE A 80 5.02 -11.31 -4.45
C ILE A 80 5.94 -12.19 -3.60
N SER A 81 7.25 -12.09 -3.80
CA SER A 81 8.23 -12.92 -3.09
C SER A 81 8.27 -12.60 -1.58
N GLU A 82 8.04 -11.35 -1.19
CA GLU A 82 7.97 -10.92 0.20
C GLU A 82 6.69 -11.45 0.85
N LEU A 83 5.55 -11.27 0.18
CA LEU A 83 4.25 -11.77 0.62
C LEU A 83 4.25 -13.30 0.74
N ALA A 84 4.87 -14.02 -0.20
CA ALA A 84 5.00 -15.47 -0.15
C ALA A 84 5.84 -15.95 1.05
N ARG A 85 6.78 -15.12 1.52
CA ARG A 85 7.56 -15.34 2.76
C ARG A 85 6.86 -14.80 4.00
N GLY A 86 5.65 -14.26 3.86
CA GLY A 86 4.86 -13.70 4.97
C GLY A 86 5.35 -12.36 5.52
N ARG A 87 6.27 -11.67 4.82
CA ARG A 87 6.91 -10.43 5.30
C ARG A 87 6.65 -9.25 4.37
N LEU A 88 6.89 -8.03 4.87
CA LEU A 88 7.05 -6.82 4.07
C LEU A 88 8.53 -6.44 4.08
N GLY A 89 9.13 -6.28 2.90
CA GLY A 89 10.53 -5.86 2.75
C GLY A 89 10.65 -4.59 1.91
N ASP A 90 11.85 -4.36 1.37
CA ASP A 90 12.22 -3.12 0.69
C ASP A 90 11.33 -2.82 -0.53
N ASP A 91 10.89 -3.86 -1.25
CA ASP A 91 10.01 -3.68 -2.41
C ASP A 91 8.61 -3.23 -1.99
N SER A 92 8.05 -3.90 -0.98
CA SER A 92 6.76 -3.51 -0.40
C SER A 92 6.81 -2.13 0.25
N GLU A 93 7.92 -1.75 0.89
CA GLU A 93 8.09 -0.43 1.49
C GLU A 93 7.97 0.69 0.45
N VAL A 94 8.66 0.57 -0.68
CA VAL A 94 8.59 1.56 -1.77
C VAL A 94 7.16 1.65 -2.32
N VAL A 95 6.52 0.50 -2.55
CA VAL A 95 5.14 0.44 -3.06
C VAL A 95 4.15 1.09 -2.10
N VAL A 96 4.28 0.82 -0.79
CA VAL A 96 3.43 1.42 0.25
C VAL A 96 3.62 2.93 0.30
N LYS A 97 4.86 3.43 0.31
CA LYS A 97 5.15 4.87 0.33
C LYS A 97 4.55 5.59 -0.88
N ARG A 98 4.74 5.05 -2.08
CA ARG A 98 4.18 5.63 -3.31
C ARG A 98 2.65 5.62 -3.30
N CYS A 99 2.06 4.55 -2.78
CA CYS A 99 0.61 4.45 -2.65
C CYS A 99 0.05 5.47 -1.65
N VAL A 100 0.65 5.59 -0.46
CA VAL A 100 0.27 6.60 0.54
C VAL A 100 0.41 8.01 -0.03
N ALA A 101 1.51 8.31 -0.73
CA ALA A 101 1.69 9.60 -1.38
C ALA A 101 0.53 9.92 -2.34
N LYS A 102 0.16 8.98 -3.22
CA LYS A 102 -0.98 9.17 -4.14
C LYS A 102 -2.32 9.33 -3.42
N LEU A 103 -2.58 8.55 -2.38
CA LEU A 103 -3.82 8.67 -1.59
C LEU A 103 -3.92 10.04 -0.90
N LEU A 104 -2.79 10.68 -0.59
CA LEU A 104 -2.71 12.02 -0.02
C LEU A 104 -2.67 13.14 -1.08
N GLY A 105 -2.74 12.80 -2.38
CA GLY A 105 -2.64 13.78 -3.46
C GLY A 105 -1.21 14.31 -3.69
N LEU A 106 -0.19 13.61 -3.21
CA LEU A 106 1.21 13.98 -3.34
C LEU A 106 1.88 13.27 -4.53
N PRO A 107 3.01 13.80 -5.04
CA PRO A 107 3.84 13.10 -6.02
C PRO A 107 4.29 11.73 -5.46
N ALA A 108 4.27 10.69 -6.29
CA ALA A 108 4.50 9.31 -5.85
C ALA A 108 5.83 9.12 -5.08
N ASP A 109 6.89 9.82 -5.48
CA ASP A 109 8.21 9.71 -4.86
C ASP A 109 8.46 10.67 -3.69
N SER A 110 7.46 11.47 -3.30
CA SER A 110 7.58 12.48 -2.23
C SER A 110 7.87 11.88 -0.85
N LEU A 111 7.48 10.63 -0.61
CA LEU A 111 7.73 9.93 0.64
C LEU A 111 8.99 9.06 0.61
N ARG A 112 9.81 9.13 -0.45
CA ARG A 112 10.98 8.26 -0.64
C ARG A 112 11.99 8.34 0.53
N GLU A 113 12.26 9.54 1.02
CA GLU A 113 13.21 9.80 2.11
C GLU A 113 12.60 9.64 3.51
N VAL A 114 11.29 9.42 3.60
CA VAL A 114 10.61 9.24 4.88
C VAL A 114 10.78 7.80 5.34
N SER A 115 11.41 7.55 6.49
CA SER A 115 11.53 6.18 7.00
C SER A 115 10.19 5.68 7.56
N LEU A 116 9.84 4.42 7.27
CA LEU A 116 8.64 3.82 7.87
C LEU A 116 8.77 3.69 9.38
N GLU A 117 9.99 3.49 9.89
CA GLU A 117 10.28 3.43 11.32
C GLU A 117 9.97 4.76 12.03
N ASP A 118 10.33 5.89 11.43
CA ASP A 118 9.99 7.22 11.97
C ASP A 118 8.48 7.45 11.96
N LEU A 119 7.79 7.02 10.90
CA LEU A 119 6.34 7.10 10.82
C LEU A 119 5.69 6.22 11.91
N GLN A 120 6.15 4.99 12.08
CA GLN A 120 5.66 4.09 13.13
C GLN A 120 5.85 4.69 14.51
N ARG A 121 7.04 5.24 14.81
CA ARG A 121 7.31 5.94 16.07
C ARG A 121 6.38 7.13 16.29
N ARG A 122 6.20 7.97 15.27
CA ARG A 122 5.36 9.19 15.36
C ARG A 122 3.88 8.87 15.53
N PHE A 123 3.37 7.90 14.78
CA PHE A 123 1.95 7.55 14.76
C PHE A 123 1.58 6.44 15.75
N LYS A 124 2.55 5.93 16.53
CA LYS A 124 2.35 4.84 17.50
C LYS A 124 1.66 3.62 16.88
N LEU A 125 2.01 3.32 15.62
CA LEU A 125 1.40 2.19 14.91
C LEU A 125 1.83 0.87 15.56
N PRO A 126 0.92 -0.12 15.68
CA PRO A 126 1.26 -1.41 16.23
C PRO A 126 2.36 -2.06 15.38
N VAL A 127 3.45 -2.45 16.03
CA VAL A 127 4.54 -3.18 15.39
C VAL A 127 4.10 -4.64 15.28
N THR A 128 3.77 -5.09 14.08
CA THR A 128 3.59 -6.51 13.82
C THR A 128 4.98 -7.16 13.88
N PRO A 129 5.25 -8.12 14.79
CA PRO A 129 6.52 -8.82 14.81
C PRO A 129 6.73 -9.54 13.46
N ARG A 130 7.97 -9.45 12.95
CA ARG A 130 8.41 -10.09 11.69
C ARG A 130 8.43 -11.61 11.81
#